data_AF-D7GTN8-F1
#
_entry.id   AF-D7GTN8-F1
#
_cell.length_a   1.000
_cell.length_b   1.000
_cell.length_c   1.000
_cell.angle_alpha   90.00
_cell.angle_beta   90.00
_cell.angle_gamma   90.00
#
_symmetry.space_group_name_H-M   'P 1'
#
loop_
_entity.id
_entity.type
_entity.pdbx_description
1 polymer ?
#
loop_
_entity_poly.entity_id
_entity_poly.type
_entity_poly.pdbx_seq_one_letter_code
_entity_poly.pdbx_strand_id
1 'polypeptide(L)'
;MAVWRLQVNTGGTNVADYCLKNHVAAMGWSLRELTQAERSGIHTFLDYCNLARTQYKSFDSVCRMVEDVKEGDLLWMRSRNEGKYYIARVKANSTWEFREDAAQIDAANQLTNIDWYPATDKADEESVPGAVATSFIMGSTIQRIKKNGVEEYSQMLYNRVHDSALDLFNYPDPALSLCEKHFYSLLQPEDVEDLLALWLYDTKGYVCIPSTNKIATPKNECVLVDPNDLNRKHIYIQVKKGDVDLNTDDYSSLNGEVYLLTTEGNVQNAQKYSNVKAADPTVIYEFAINPDKSHIIPENVLYWVKFLTEIENNRLKFSACKGIMFDTNISYSDTNESEMILGNKIAAYGDAKRYIDSFRKDDYALFYSKGRGIIAVGQIVTDTPTEVGDEKYHSVRMIVPENFNGDVKALPALSPNEIKTILKRNFYWASTIKTPFLTGAQVEMLIRELKKKHV
;
A
#
# COMPACT_ATOMS: atom_id res chain seq x y z
N MET A 1 -0.21 21.33 3.11
CA MET A 1 0.54 20.55 2.12
C MET A 1 -0.45 19.84 1.21
N ALA A 2 -0.10 19.69 -0.06
CA ALA A 2 -0.86 18.98 -1.07
C ALA A 2 0.05 18.11 -1.94
N VAL A 3 -0.54 17.06 -2.52
CA VAL A 3 0.11 16.26 -3.57
C VAL A 3 -0.46 16.65 -4.92
N TRP A 4 0.43 16.93 -5.86
CA TRP A 4 0.11 17.32 -7.22
C TRP A 4 0.67 16.31 -8.22
N ARG A 5 0.01 16.17 -9.35
CA ARG A 5 0.58 15.55 -10.55
C ARG A 5 0.90 16.62 -11.58
N LEU A 6 2.02 16.44 -12.28
CA LEU A 6 2.51 17.29 -13.36
C LEU A 6 2.66 16.47 -14.65
N GLN A 7 1.87 16.81 -15.67
CA GLN A 7 2.00 16.26 -17.01
C GLN A 7 3.14 16.96 -17.74
N VAL A 8 4.20 16.23 -18.01
CA VAL A 8 5.36 16.72 -18.77
C VAL A 8 5.26 16.40 -20.27
N ASN A 9 4.08 16.02 -20.75
CA ASN A 9 3.80 15.95 -22.19
C ASN A 9 3.19 17.27 -22.62
N THR A 10 3.94 18.07 -23.35
CA THR A 10 3.56 19.41 -23.80
C THR A 10 3.08 19.36 -25.25
N GLY A 11 2.63 20.49 -25.80
CA GLY A 11 2.25 20.55 -27.22
C GLY A 11 3.44 20.38 -28.17
N GLY A 12 4.68 20.35 -27.66
CA GLY A 12 5.91 20.21 -28.43
C GLY A 12 6.53 18.83 -28.31
N THR A 13 6.74 18.35 -27.09
CA THR A 13 7.41 17.07 -26.80
C THR A 13 7.15 16.61 -25.36
N ASN A 14 7.68 15.45 -24.96
CA ASN A 14 7.84 15.11 -23.55
C ASN A 14 9.06 15.85 -22.98
N VAL A 15 8.88 16.60 -21.90
CA VAL A 15 9.92 17.43 -21.25
C VAL A 15 10.43 16.86 -19.92
N ALA A 16 10.19 15.56 -19.65
CA ALA A 16 10.64 14.91 -18.42
C ALA A 16 12.16 15.01 -18.24
N ASP A 17 12.92 14.64 -19.28
CA ASP A 17 14.39 14.66 -19.24
C ASP A 17 14.93 16.08 -19.01
N TYR A 18 14.24 17.08 -19.56
CA TYR A 18 14.54 18.48 -19.31
C TYR A 18 14.31 18.85 -17.85
N CYS A 19 13.18 18.44 -17.25
CA CYS A 19 12.87 18.66 -15.84
C CYS A 19 13.91 18.02 -14.91
N LEU A 20 14.28 16.77 -15.19
CA LEU A 20 15.30 16.02 -14.45
C LEU A 20 16.66 16.72 -14.51
N LYS A 21 17.13 17.06 -15.72
CA LYS A 21 18.46 17.65 -15.93
C LYS A 21 18.61 19.05 -15.33
N ASN A 22 17.54 19.85 -15.36
CA ASN A 22 17.61 21.25 -14.97
C ASN A 22 17.07 21.51 -13.55
N HIS A 23 16.63 20.47 -12.84
CA HIS A 23 16.07 20.58 -11.49
C HIS A 23 14.88 21.56 -11.44
N VAL A 24 13.94 21.38 -12.37
CA VAL A 24 12.74 22.22 -12.51
C VAL A 24 11.48 21.37 -12.69
N ALA A 25 10.34 21.92 -12.31
CA ALA A 25 9.04 21.47 -12.78
C ALA A 25 8.63 22.38 -13.94
N ALA A 26 8.60 21.87 -15.16
CA ALA A 26 8.28 22.67 -16.35
C ALA A 26 6.95 22.27 -17.00
N MET A 27 6.30 23.23 -17.65
CA MET A 27 5.10 23.00 -18.46
C MET A 27 5.04 23.92 -19.68
N GLY A 28 4.09 23.63 -20.57
CA GLY A 28 3.86 24.33 -21.83
C GLY A 28 3.31 25.76 -21.69
N TRP A 29 2.61 26.22 -22.73
CA TRP A 29 2.18 27.61 -22.89
C TRP A 29 3.37 28.58 -23.01
N SER A 30 4.38 28.16 -23.75
CA SER A 30 5.67 28.87 -23.80
C SER A 30 5.71 30.10 -24.73
N LEU A 31 4.54 30.52 -25.23
CA LEU A 31 4.38 31.67 -26.12
C LEU A 31 5.36 31.63 -27.31
N ARG A 32 5.45 30.47 -27.99
CA ARG A 32 6.53 30.13 -28.95
C ARG A 32 6.71 31.14 -30.09
N GLU A 33 5.63 31.77 -30.51
CA GLU A 33 5.62 32.73 -31.63
C GLU A 33 6.05 34.16 -31.24
N LEU A 34 6.35 34.44 -29.97
CA LEU A 34 6.84 35.77 -29.57
C LEU A 34 8.23 36.06 -30.10
N THR A 35 8.42 37.32 -30.51
CA THR A 35 9.73 37.89 -30.87
C THR A 35 10.63 37.99 -29.64
N GLN A 36 11.95 38.05 -29.86
CA GLN A 36 12.93 38.20 -28.77
C GLN A 36 12.68 39.45 -27.91
N ALA A 37 12.23 40.55 -28.53
CA ALA A 37 11.91 41.79 -27.83
C ALA A 37 10.69 41.64 -26.90
N GLU A 38 9.64 40.96 -27.35
CA GLU A 38 8.45 40.68 -26.53
C GLU A 38 8.79 39.74 -25.37
N ARG A 39 9.63 38.73 -25.61
CA ARG A 39 10.07 37.78 -24.57
C ARG A 39 10.90 38.44 -23.49
N SER A 40 11.84 39.30 -23.89
CA SER A 40 12.72 40.01 -22.97
C SER A 40 11.95 40.92 -22.00
N GLY A 41 10.69 41.27 -22.31
CA GLY A 41 9.81 42.05 -21.46
C GLY A 41 9.01 41.25 -20.42
N ILE A 42 9.13 39.92 -20.37
CA ILE A 42 8.42 39.08 -19.38
C ILE A 42 9.28 38.95 -18.12
N HIS A 43 9.00 39.78 -17.12
CA HIS A 43 9.73 39.76 -15.83
C HIS A 43 8.91 39.22 -14.67
N THR A 44 7.60 39.33 -14.76
CA THR A 44 6.66 38.89 -13.73
C THR A 44 5.64 37.92 -14.29
N PHE A 45 4.98 37.19 -13.40
CA PHE A 45 3.86 36.34 -13.78
C PHE A 45 2.71 37.15 -14.42
N LEU A 46 2.53 38.41 -14.02
CA LEU A 46 1.53 39.30 -14.60
C LEU A 46 1.85 39.66 -16.06
N ASP A 47 3.13 39.92 -16.37
CA ASP A 47 3.59 40.21 -17.74
C ASP A 47 3.30 39.00 -18.64
N TYR A 48 3.64 37.80 -18.17
CA TYR A 48 3.30 36.56 -18.85
C TYR A 48 1.78 36.43 -19.07
N CYS A 49 0.97 36.64 -18.03
CA CYS A 49 -0.49 36.52 -18.13
C CYS A 49 -1.09 37.49 -19.16
N ASN A 50 -0.56 38.72 -19.25
CA ASN A 50 -1.04 39.71 -20.21
C ASN A 50 -0.83 39.24 -21.66
N LEU A 51 0.32 38.64 -21.95
CA LEU A 51 0.61 38.07 -23.26
C LEU A 51 -0.12 36.74 -23.50
N ALA A 52 -0.21 35.88 -22.48
CA ALA A 52 -0.90 34.59 -22.58
C ALA A 52 -2.39 34.74 -22.93
N ARG A 53 -3.06 35.78 -22.43
CA ARG A 53 -4.47 36.07 -22.77
C ARG A 53 -4.68 36.42 -24.24
N THR A 54 -3.67 36.92 -24.96
CA THR A 54 -3.81 37.23 -26.39
C THR A 54 -3.61 36.00 -27.27
N GLN A 55 -2.89 34.98 -26.77
CA GLN A 55 -2.50 33.80 -27.56
C GLN A 55 -3.29 32.53 -27.22
N TYR A 56 -3.76 32.40 -25.97
CA TYR A 56 -4.35 31.17 -25.47
C TYR A 56 -5.77 31.38 -24.97
N LYS A 57 -6.66 30.44 -25.33
CA LYS A 57 -8.03 30.40 -24.82
C LYS A 57 -8.09 30.16 -23.31
N SER A 58 -7.18 29.33 -22.78
CA SER A 58 -7.01 29.08 -21.35
C SER A 58 -5.56 28.64 -21.08
N PHE A 59 -5.03 29.09 -19.95
CA PHE A 59 -3.73 28.72 -19.39
C PHE A 59 -3.85 28.46 -17.87
N ASP A 60 -5.03 28.00 -17.42
CA ASP A 60 -5.36 27.84 -15.99
C ASP A 60 -4.40 26.90 -15.26
N SER A 61 -3.74 25.98 -15.97
CA SER A 61 -2.71 25.12 -15.38
C SER A 61 -1.47 25.93 -14.97
N VAL A 62 -1.07 26.93 -15.75
CA VAL A 62 0.06 27.80 -15.39
C VAL A 62 -0.33 28.66 -14.19
N CYS A 63 -1.53 29.26 -14.18
CA CYS A 63 -2.04 29.99 -13.02
C CYS A 63 -2.05 29.11 -11.77
N ARG A 64 -2.60 27.90 -11.86
CA ARG A 64 -2.64 26.95 -10.73
C ARG A 64 -1.26 26.60 -10.21
N MET A 65 -0.27 26.43 -11.09
CA MET A 65 1.09 26.15 -10.67
C MET A 65 1.70 27.30 -9.87
N VAL A 66 1.44 28.55 -10.25
CA VAL A 66 2.00 29.73 -9.57
C VAL A 66 1.21 30.11 -8.32
N GLU A 67 -0.12 30.01 -8.38
CA GLU A 67 -1.03 30.54 -7.36
C GLU A 67 -1.35 29.51 -6.28
N ASP A 68 -1.40 28.21 -6.59
CA ASP A 68 -1.91 27.18 -5.68
C ASP A 68 -0.84 26.21 -5.16
N VAL A 69 0.24 25.96 -5.93
CA VAL A 69 1.35 25.11 -5.46
C VAL A 69 2.18 25.88 -4.45
N LYS A 70 2.42 25.30 -3.28
CA LYS A 70 3.11 25.97 -2.15
C LYS A 70 4.34 25.21 -1.69
N GLU A 71 5.19 25.91 -0.94
CA GLU A 71 6.28 25.30 -0.20
C GLU A 71 5.79 24.08 0.60
N GLY A 72 6.56 23.00 0.53
CA GLY A 72 6.25 21.75 1.21
C GLY A 72 5.25 20.87 0.46
N ASP A 73 4.68 21.31 -0.66
CA ASP A 73 3.88 20.44 -1.53
C ASP A 73 4.76 19.40 -2.24
N LEU A 74 4.15 18.26 -2.55
CA LEU A 74 4.78 17.17 -3.29
C LEU A 74 4.28 17.15 -4.73
N LEU A 75 5.21 16.97 -5.67
CA LEU A 75 4.93 16.87 -7.09
C LEU A 75 5.24 15.45 -7.57
N TRP A 76 4.33 14.88 -8.35
CA TRP A 76 4.55 13.68 -9.12
C TRP A 76 4.69 14.01 -10.59
N MET A 77 5.62 13.37 -11.29
CA MET A 77 5.64 13.34 -12.75
C MET A 77 5.81 11.92 -13.27
N ARG A 78 5.36 11.70 -14.51
CA ARG A 78 5.58 10.45 -15.25
C ARG A 78 6.31 10.73 -16.55
N SER A 79 7.49 10.12 -16.72
CA SER A 79 8.16 10.07 -18.02
C SER A 79 7.48 9.01 -18.87
N ARG A 80 6.84 9.41 -19.99
CA ARG A 80 6.20 8.45 -20.90
C ARG A 80 7.20 7.63 -21.68
N ASN A 81 8.38 8.20 -21.97
CA ASN A 81 9.42 7.53 -22.75
C ASN A 81 9.99 6.34 -21.97
N GLU A 82 10.23 6.52 -20.67
CA GLU A 82 10.75 5.45 -19.80
C GLU A 82 9.65 4.64 -19.10
N GLY A 83 8.42 5.13 -19.09
CA GLY A 83 7.33 4.57 -18.29
C GLY A 83 7.48 4.78 -16.78
N LYS A 84 8.40 5.68 -16.36
CA LYS A 84 8.77 5.86 -14.94
C LYS A 84 8.10 7.02 -14.23
N TYR A 85 7.90 6.86 -12.93
CA TYR A 85 7.35 7.84 -12.01
C TYR A 85 8.42 8.47 -11.13
N TYR A 86 8.31 9.77 -10.92
CA TYR A 86 9.21 10.55 -10.08
C TYR A 86 8.43 11.40 -9.09
N ILE A 87 9.02 11.63 -7.93
CA ILE A 87 8.49 12.49 -6.87
C ILE A 87 9.49 13.61 -6.56
N ALA A 88 8.97 14.80 -6.27
CA ALA A 88 9.76 15.95 -5.83
C ALA A 88 9.02 16.75 -4.76
N ARG A 89 9.75 17.62 -4.07
CA ARG A 89 9.20 18.57 -3.10
C ARG A 89 9.43 20.00 -3.57
N VAL A 90 8.45 20.86 -3.34
CA VAL A 90 8.57 22.30 -3.52
C VAL A 90 9.28 22.91 -2.31
N LYS A 91 10.41 23.58 -2.54
CA LYS A 91 11.26 24.14 -1.50
C LYS A 91 10.94 25.62 -1.25
N ALA A 92 11.39 26.16 -0.12
CA ALA A 92 11.13 27.55 0.28
C ALA A 92 11.63 28.59 -0.74
N ASN A 93 12.72 28.26 -1.43
CA ASN A 93 13.36 29.10 -2.45
C ASN A 93 12.99 28.69 -3.89
N SER A 94 11.99 27.82 -4.08
CA SER A 94 11.45 27.53 -5.41
C SER A 94 10.69 28.74 -5.93
N THR A 95 11.03 29.23 -7.12
CA THR A 95 10.41 30.41 -7.73
C THR A 95 9.88 30.11 -9.11
N TRP A 96 8.81 30.78 -9.51
CA TRP A 96 8.37 30.72 -10.90
C TRP A 96 9.30 31.53 -11.80
N GLU A 97 9.59 31.00 -12.99
CA GLU A 97 10.41 31.65 -14.03
C GLU A 97 9.83 31.37 -15.42
N PHE A 98 9.92 32.35 -16.32
CA PHE A 98 9.67 32.18 -17.75
C PHE A 98 10.99 32.11 -18.53
N ARG A 99 11.41 30.90 -18.92
CA ARG A 99 12.70 30.60 -19.56
C ARG A 99 12.63 30.65 -21.08
N GLU A 100 13.29 31.63 -21.68
CA GLU A 100 13.30 31.84 -23.13
C GLU A 100 13.95 30.67 -23.90
N ASP A 101 15.09 30.17 -23.42
CA ASP A 101 15.84 29.08 -24.04
C ASP A 101 15.05 27.75 -24.08
N ALA A 102 14.10 27.59 -23.17
CA ALA A 102 13.22 26.44 -23.08
C ALA A 102 11.91 26.59 -23.88
N ALA A 103 11.67 27.75 -24.50
CA ALA A 103 10.39 28.02 -25.16
C ALA A 103 10.14 27.12 -26.39
N GLN A 104 11.19 26.79 -27.14
CA GLN A 104 11.08 25.98 -28.36
C GLN A 104 10.64 24.53 -28.08
N ILE A 105 11.03 23.99 -26.93
CA ILE A 105 10.60 22.65 -26.46
C ILE A 105 9.32 22.70 -25.62
N ASP A 106 8.70 23.88 -25.53
CA ASP A 106 7.50 24.15 -24.75
C ASP A 106 7.66 23.91 -23.25
N ALA A 107 8.77 24.36 -22.67
CA ALA A 107 9.06 24.22 -21.25
C ALA A 107 9.38 25.57 -20.60
N ALA A 108 8.93 26.70 -21.17
CA ALA A 108 9.32 28.02 -20.67
C ALA A 108 8.72 28.34 -19.29
N ASN A 109 7.53 27.86 -18.97
CA ASN A 109 6.92 28.07 -17.66
C ASN A 109 7.47 27.05 -16.66
N GLN A 110 8.27 27.52 -15.69
CA GLN A 110 9.01 26.64 -14.78
C GLN A 110 8.82 27.06 -13.32
N LEU A 111 8.83 26.06 -12.43
CA LEU A 111 9.12 26.24 -11.01
C LEU A 111 10.52 25.70 -10.76
N THR A 112 11.39 26.54 -10.20
CA THR A 112 12.81 26.25 -10.01
C THR A 112 13.09 25.45 -8.72
N ASN A 113 14.30 24.90 -8.63
CA ASN A 113 14.80 24.16 -7.46
C ASN A 113 13.90 22.98 -7.07
N ILE A 114 13.58 22.15 -8.07
CA ILE A 114 12.77 20.95 -7.93
C ILE A 114 13.67 19.74 -8.21
N ASP A 115 14.08 19.05 -7.15
CA ASP A 115 14.83 17.80 -7.26
C ASP A 115 13.89 16.62 -7.39
N TRP A 116 14.01 15.91 -8.51
CA TRP A 116 13.19 14.77 -8.86
C TRP A 116 13.89 13.47 -8.50
N TYR A 117 13.18 12.61 -7.76
CA TYR A 117 13.67 11.30 -7.34
C TYR A 117 12.79 10.20 -7.94
N PRO A 118 13.37 9.11 -8.46
CA PRO A 118 12.59 7.97 -8.92
C PRO A 118 11.80 7.36 -7.76
N ALA A 119 10.56 6.94 -8.02
CA ALA A 119 9.67 6.46 -6.97
C ALA A 119 10.13 5.13 -6.33
N THR A 120 10.79 4.27 -7.11
CA THR A 120 11.47 3.05 -6.65
C THR A 120 12.63 2.76 -7.60
N ASP A 121 13.41 1.70 -7.36
CA ASP A 121 14.47 1.28 -8.29
C ASP A 121 13.92 0.97 -9.69
N LYS A 122 12.68 0.45 -9.78
CA LYS A 122 11.97 0.23 -11.05
C LYS A 122 11.22 1.49 -11.51
N ALA A 123 10.63 2.20 -10.55
CA ALA A 123 9.77 3.37 -10.73
C ALA A 123 8.62 3.17 -11.73
N ASP A 124 8.15 1.93 -11.90
CA ASP A 124 7.05 1.57 -12.80
C ASP A 124 5.66 1.79 -12.16
N GLU A 125 4.62 1.56 -12.95
CA GLU A 125 3.22 1.77 -12.55
C GLU A 125 2.76 0.86 -11.40
N GLU A 126 3.33 -0.33 -11.31
CA GLU A 126 3.06 -1.31 -10.25
C GLU A 126 3.60 -0.85 -8.88
N SER A 127 4.60 0.03 -8.88
CA SER A 127 5.26 0.52 -7.68
C SER A 127 4.70 1.84 -7.12
N VAL A 128 3.63 2.38 -7.72
CA VAL A 128 2.97 3.63 -7.28
C VAL A 128 1.49 3.42 -6.96
N PRO A 129 0.91 4.18 -6.01
CA PRO A 129 -0.49 4.01 -5.65
C PRO A 129 -1.40 4.18 -6.86
N GLY A 130 -2.49 3.42 -6.94
CA GLY A 130 -3.34 3.49 -8.12
C GLY A 130 -3.99 4.83 -8.37
N ALA A 131 -4.26 5.59 -7.30
CA ALA A 131 -4.69 6.98 -7.43
C ALA A 131 -3.64 7.91 -8.06
N VAL A 132 -2.35 7.61 -7.91
CA VAL A 132 -1.26 8.34 -8.59
C VAL A 132 -1.25 7.96 -10.07
N ALA A 133 -1.17 6.68 -10.40
CA ALA A 133 -1.13 6.22 -11.80
C ALA A 133 -2.34 6.71 -12.62
N THR A 134 -3.55 6.48 -12.11
CA THR A 134 -4.80 6.88 -12.78
C THR A 134 -4.91 8.41 -12.97
N SER A 135 -4.27 9.21 -12.12
CA SER A 135 -4.25 10.68 -12.27
C SER A 135 -3.51 11.16 -13.53
N PHE A 136 -2.67 10.32 -14.15
CA PHE A 136 -1.96 10.62 -15.39
C PHE A 136 -2.70 10.18 -16.66
N ILE A 137 -3.88 9.52 -16.55
CA ILE A 137 -4.69 9.11 -17.70
C ILE A 137 -5.48 10.29 -18.25
N MET A 138 -6.24 10.99 -17.40
CA MET A 138 -7.08 12.14 -17.79
C MET A 138 -6.88 13.33 -16.85
N GLY A 139 -6.99 14.56 -17.38
CA GLY A 139 -7.08 15.80 -16.62
C GLY A 139 -6.08 16.89 -17.05
N SER A 140 -6.02 17.98 -16.27
CA SER A 140 -5.18 19.15 -16.53
C SER A 140 -3.69 18.90 -16.31
N THR A 141 -2.82 19.67 -16.97
CA THR A 141 -1.35 19.52 -16.86
C THR A 141 -0.85 19.54 -15.42
N ILE A 142 -1.34 20.45 -14.57
CA ILE A 142 -1.14 20.37 -13.12
C ILE A 142 -2.49 20.14 -12.43
N GLN A 143 -2.54 19.15 -11.56
CA GLN A 143 -3.76 18.76 -10.86
C GLN A 143 -3.44 18.23 -9.47
N ARG A 144 -4.26 18.61 -8.48
CA ARG A 144 -4.15 18.06 -7.12
C ARG A 144 -4.73 16.65 -7.08
N ILE A 145 -3.99 15.71 -6.50
CA ILE A 145 -4.49 14.35 -6.25
C ILE A 145 -5.17 14.33 -4.88
N LYS A 146 -6.51 14.33 -4.87
CA LYS A 146 -7.33 14.31 -3.65
C LYS A 146 -7.89 12.90 -3.41
N LYS A 147 -7.02 11.96 -3.06
CA LYS A 147 -7.39 10.56 -2.81
C LYS A 147 -6.76 10.08 -1.51
N ASN A 148 -7.53 9.30 -0.75
CA ASN A 148 -7.09 8.72 0.53
C ASN A 148 -5.78 7.95 0.34
N GLY A 149 -4.85 8.07 1.30
CA GLY A 149 -3.58 7.32 1.30
C GLY A 149 -2.50 7.89 0.38
N VAL A 150 -2.84 8.72 -0.62
CA VAL A 150 -1.84 9.28 -1.55
C VAL A 150 -0.91 10.25 -0.86
N GLU A 151 -1.44 11.11 0.01
CA GLU A 151 -0.65 12.08 0.73
C GLU A 151 0.33 11.39 1.68
N GLU A 152 -0.18 10.47 2.49
CA GLU A 152 0.60 9.66 3.42
C GLU A 152 1.70 8.87 2.68
N TYR A 153 1.35 8.17 1.59
CA TYR A 153 2.34 7.43 0.81
C TYR A 153 3.41 8.36 0.24
N SER A 154 3.02 9.50 -0.34
CA SER A 154 3.95 10.42 -0.98
C SER A 154 4.94 11.01 0.03
N GLN A 155 4.49 11.37 1.24
CA GLN A 155 5.34 11.82 2.34
C GLN A 155 6.38 10.76 2.72
N MET A 156 5.92 9.52 2.94
CA MET A 156 6.81 8.41 3.30
C MET A 156 7.83 8.12 2.23
N LEU A 157 7.38 8.08 0.98
CA LEU A 157 8.24 7.80 -0.15
C LEU A 157 9.30 8.88 -0.27
N TYR A 158 8.90 10.16 -0.23
CA TYR A 158 9.85 11.27 -0.31
C TYR A 158 10.93 11.16 0.77
N ASN A 159 10.54 10.94 2.04
CA ASN A 159 11.49 10.75 3.15
C ASN A 159 12.48 9.60 2.90
N ARG A 160 12.10 8.58 2.13
CA ARG A 160 12.94 7.42 1.81
C ARG A 160 13.91 7.67 0.66
N VAL A 161 13.48 8.42 -0.37
CA VAL A 161 14.23 8.52 -1.64
C VAL A 161 14.97 9.83 -1.84
N HIS A 162 14.61 10.90 -1.12
CA HIS A 162 15.28 12.18 -1.27
C HIS A 162 16.74 12.10 -0.80
N ASP A 163 17.61 12.88 -1.44
CA ASP A 163 18.98 13.06 -0.98
C ASP A 163 18.99 14.07 0.17
N SER A 164 19.26 13.58 1.39
CA SER A 164 19.32 14.41 2.58
C SER A 164 20.44 15.47 2.54
N ALA A 165 21.42 15.35 1.63
CA ALA A 165 22.41 16.40 1.39
C ALA A 165 21.85 17.59 0.61
N LEU A 166 20.83 17.37 -0.23
CA LEU A 166 20.16 18.41 -1.04
C LEU A 166 18.93 18.99 -0.34
N ASP A 167 18.35 18.26 0.60
CA ASP A 167 17.19 18.67 1.38
C ASP A 167 17.13 17.98 2.74
N LEU A 168 17.31 18.73 3.83
CA LEU A 168 17.26 18.17 5.19
C LEU A 168 15.82 17.94 5.69
N PHE A 169 14.81 18.40 4.93
CA PHE A 169 13.42 18.32 5.34
C PHE A 169 12.88 16.89 5.29
N ASN A 170 12.22 16.47 6.37
CA ASN A 170 11.44 15.23 6.42
C ASN A 170 10.00 15.52 6.83
N TYR A 171 9.05 14.88 6.16
CA TYR A 171 7.65 14.89 6.56
C TYR A 171 7.43 14.05 7.83
N PRO A 172 6.34 14.30 8.58
CA PRO A 172 5.91 13.38 9.64
C PRO A 172 5.73 11.96 9.10
N ASP A 173 6.04 10.95 9.92
CA ASP A 173 5.77 9.55 9.56
C ASP A 173 4.25 9.28 9.63
N PRO A 174 3.54 9.13 8.50
CA PRO A 174 2.08 9.12 8.46
C PRO A 174 1.53 7.74 8.82
N ALA A 175 0.47 7.65 9.62
CA ALA A 175 -0.03 6.44 10.28
C ALA A 175 -0.58 5.27 9.39
N LEU A 176 0.07 4.94 8.26
CA LEU A 176 -0.22 3.78 7.42
C LEU A 176 0.05 2.46 8.14
N SER A 177 -0.80 1.47 7.92
CA SER A 177 -0.73 0.14 8.54
C SER A 177 -1.37 -0.88 7.62
N LEU A 178 -1.08 -2.17 7.84
CA LEU A 178 -1.77 -3.22 7.10
C LEU A 178 -3.19 -3.40 7.66
N CYS A 179 -4.09 -2.55 7.19
CA CYS A 179 -5.54 -2.63 7.38
C CYS A 179 -6.26 -2.46 6.04
N GLU A 180 -7.53 -2.89 5.98
CA GLU A 180 -8.35 -2.87 4.77
C GLU A 180 -8.37 -1.51 4.06
N LYS A 181 -8.60 -0.43 4.82
CA LYS A 181 -8.65 0.95 4.29
C LYS A 181 -7.35 1.33 3.57
N HIS A 182 -6.21 1.12 4.22
CA HIS A 182 -4.91 1.48 3.64
C HIS A 182 -4.55 0.56 2.47
N PHE A 183 -4.87 -0.73 2.58
CA PHE A 183 -4.67 -1.70 1.51
C PHE A 183 -5.38 -1.26 0.21
N TYR A 184 -6.69 -1.03 0.26
CA TYR A 184 -7.42 -0.59 -0.92
C TYR A 184 -7.00 0.80 -1.41
N SER A 185 -6.56 1.70 -0.54
CA SER A 185 -6.10 3.02 -0.97
C SER A 185 -4.93 2.96 -1.97
N LEU A 186 -4.07 1.93 -1.85
CA LEU A 186 -2.85 1.79 -2.65
C LEU A 186 -3.04 1.01 -3.96
N LEU A 187 -3.99 0.09 -4.02
CA LEU A 187 -4.21 -0.76 -5.21
C LEU A 187 -4.62 0.02 -6.46
N GLN A 188 -4.41 -0.53 -7.65
CA GLN A 188 -5.09 -0.11 -8.87
C GLN A 188 -6.53 -0.67 -8.90
N PRO A 189 -7.46 -0.09 -9.69
CA PRO A 189 -8.76 -0.71 -9.93
C PRO A 189 -8.65 -2.15 -10.42
N GLU A 190 -7.75 -2.41 -11.35
CA GLU A 190 -7.50 -3.71 -11.97
C GLU A 190 -7.02 -4.75 -10.94
N ASP A 191 -6.23 -4.34 -9.95
CA ASP A 191 -5.81 -5.22 -8.86
C ASP A 191 -7.01 -5.76 -8.07
N VAL A 192 -8.05 -4.94 -7.88
CA VAL A 192 -9.27 -5.34 -7.16
C VAL A 192 -10.12 -6.29 -8.01
N GLU A 193 -10.11 -6.11 -9.33
CA GLU A 193 -10.75 -7.02 -10.30
C GLU A 193 -10.09 -8.39 -10.28
N ASP A 194 -8.76 -8.42 -10.37
CA ASP A 194 -7.97 -9.64 -10.30
C ASP A 194 -8.20 -10.37 -8.98
N LEU A 195 -8.19 -9.65 -7.86
CA LEU A 195 -8.44 -10.24 -6.54
C LEU A 195 -9.82 -10.88 -6.42
N LEU A 196 -10.87 -10.26 -6.99
CA LEU A 196 -12.20 -10.88 -7.00
C LEU A 196 -12.23 -12.14 -7.86
N ALA A 197 -11.63 -12.10 -9.07
CA ALA A 197 -11.58 -13.25 -9.95
C ALA A 197 -10.79 -14.42 -9.32
N LEU A 198 -9.65 -14.13 -8.70
CA LEU A 198 -8.80 -15.11 -8.04
C LEU A 198 -9.45 -15.69 -6.78
N TRP A 199 -10.19 -14.88 -6.02
CA TRP A 199 -10.97 -15.37 -4.89
C TRP A 199 -12.10 -16.31 -5.34
N LEU A 200 -12.78 -16.00 -6.45
CA LEU A 200 -13.79 -16.89 -7.04
C LEU A 200 -13.16 -18.19 -7.57
N TYR A 201 -11.96 -18.12 -8.15
CA TYR A 201 -11.19 -19.32 -8.49
C TYR A 201 -10.88 -20.16 -7.25
N ASP A 202 -10.33 -19.57 -6.19
CA ASP A 202 -9.94 -20.30 -4.98
C ASP A 202 -11.14 -20.95 -4.26
N THR A 203 -12.29 -20.27 -4.26
CA THR A 203 -13.46 -20.71 -3.48
C THR A 203 -14.47 -21.53 -4.29
N LYS A 204 -14.50 -21.40 -5.62
CA LYS A 204 -15.48 -22.05 -6.50
C LYS A 204 -14.86 -22.82 -7.67
N GLY A 205 -13.57 -22.64 -7.95
CA GLY A 205 -12.90 -23.22 -9.11
C GLY A 205 -13.23 -22.53 -10.43
N TYR A 206 -13.83 -21.33 -10.40
CA TYR A 206 -14.18 -20.60 -11.61
C TYR A 206 -12.93 -20.10 -12.35
N VAL A 207 -12.92 -20.22 -13.67
CA VAL A 207 -11.77 -19.88 -14.51
C VAL A 207 -12.06 -18.61 -15.30
N CYS A 208 -11.17 -17.63 -15.23
CA CYS A 208 -11.26 -16.38 -15.98
C CYS A 208 -11.01 -16.59 -17.48
N ILE A 209 -11.75 -15.87 -18.33
CA ILE A 209 -11.50 -15.77 -19.77
C ILE A 209 -10.93 -14.36 -20.07
N PRO A 210 -9.60 -14.18 -20.13
CA PRO A 210 -9.00 -12.85 -20.21
C PRO A 210 -9.41 -12.06 -21.45
N SER A 211 -9.68 -12.73 -22.57
CA SER A 211 -10.09 -12.10 -23.84
C SER A 211 -11.47 -11.42 -23.80
N THR A 212 -12.21 -11.59 -22.70
CA THR A 212 -13.51 -10.94 -22.49
C THR A 212 -13.39 -9.60 -21.77
N ASN A 213 -12.22 -9.27 -21.21
CA ASN A 213 -11.93 -7.96 -20.67
C ASN A 213 -11.80 -6.95 -21.83
N LYS A 214 -12.84 -6.14 -22.03
CA LYS A 214 -12.93 -5.18 -23.13
C LYS A 214 -13.47 -3.85 -22.63
N ILE A 215 -12.81 -2.76 -23.02
CA ILE A 215 -13.22 -1.38 -22.70
C ILE A 215 -14.68 -1.08 -23.12
N ALA A 216 -15.19 -1.77 -24.15
CA ALA A 216 -16.53 -1.56 -24.70
C ALA A 216 -17.66 -2.33 -23.96
N THR A 217 -17.37 -3.11 -22.91
CA THR A 217 -18.38 -3.84 -22.13
C THR A 217 -18.62 -3.20 -20.77
N PRO A 218 -19.44 -2.13 -20.67
CA PRO A 218 -19.59 -1.33 -19.45
C PRO A 218 -20.27 -2.05 -18.26
N LYS A 219 -20.69 -3.31 -18.44
CA LYS A 219 -21.44 -4.09 -17.44
C LYS A 219 -20.64 -5.23 -16.81
N ASN A 220 -19.39 -5.45 -17.22
CA ASN A 220 -18.51 -6.44 -16.60
C ASN A 220 -17.05 -6.14 -16.93
N GLU A 221 -16.18 -6.48 -15.99
CA GLU A 221 -14.73 -6.33 -16.16
C GLU A 221 -14.15 -7.53 -16.92
N CYS A 222 -14.64 -8.74 -16.63
CA CYS A 222 -14.41 -9.94 -17.43
C CYS A 222 -15.51 -10.99 -17.19
N VAL A 223 -15.46 -12.07 -17.98
CA VAL A 223 -16.33 -13.24 -17.86
C VAL A 223 -15.51 -14.44 -17.40
N LEU A 224 -16.01 -15.11 -16.36
CA LEU A 224 -15.50 -16.37 -15.84
C LEU A 224 -16.46 -17.52 -16.23
N VAL A 225 -15.95 -18.75 -16.18
CA VAL A 225 -16.71 -19.98 -16.42
C VAL A 225 -16.49 -21.00 -15.31
N ASP A 226 -17.52 -21.80 -15.04
CA ASP A 226 -17.38 -22.99 -14.20
C ASP A 226 -16.90 -24.16 -15.06
N PRO A 227 -15.70 -24.72 -14.83
CA PRO A 227 -15.19 -25.84 -15.62
C PRO A 227 -16.02 -27.13 -15.45
N ASN A 228 -16.85 -27.22 -14.40
CA ASN A 228 -17.69 -28.38 -14.12
C ASN A 228 -19.12 -28.24 -14.68
N ASP A 229 -19.53 -27.06 -15.15
CA ASP A 229 -20.84 -26.87 -15.76
C ASP A 229 -20.80 -27.07 -17.28
N LEU A 230 -21.39 -28.18 -17.71
CA LEU A 230 -21.50 -28.53 -19.14
C LEU A 230 -22.38 -27.56 -19.95
N ASN A 231 -23.21 -26.76 -19.28
CA ASN A 231 -24.03 -25.73 -19.93
C ASN A 231 -23.26 -24.41 -20.17
N ARG A 232 -22.00 -24.34 -19.71
CA ARG A 232 -21.13 -23.16 -19.79
C ARG A 232 -21.79 -21.90 -19.22
N LYS A 233 -22.43 -21.99 -18.05
CA LYS A 233 -22.95 -20.82 -17.35
C LYS A 233 -21.83 -19.78 -17.19
N HIS A 234 -22.11 -18.56 -17.64
CA HIS A 234 -21.21 -17.45 -17.46
C HIS A 234 -21.30 -16.89 -16.05
N ILE A 235 -20.16 -16.46 -15.53
CA ILE A 235 -20.05 -15.70 -14.30
C ILE A 235 -19.48 -14.34 -14.66
N TYR A 236 -20.24 -13.30 -14.36
CA TYR A 236 -19.89 -11.91 -14.62
C TYR A 236 -19.38 -11.29 -13.33
N ILE A 237 -18.31 -10.51 -13.42
CA ILE A 237 -17.84 -9.69 -12.30
C ILE A 237 -17.95 -8.22 -12.65
N GLN A 238 -18.31 -7.42 -11.65
CA GLN A 238 -18.23 -5.97 -11.73
C GLN A 238 -17.62 -5.45 -10.44
N VAL A 239 -16.54 -4.70 -10.59
CA VAL A 239 -15.83 -4.09 -9.46
C VAL A 239 -15.91 -2.57 -9.58
N LYS A 240 -16.02 -1.89 -8.44
CA LYS A 240 -15.79 -0.45 -8.33
C LYS A 240 -14.89 -0.16 -7.13
N LYS A 241 -13.72 0.39 -7.40
CA LYS A 241 -12.80 0.85 -6.36
C LYS A 241 -13.19 2.24 -5.87
N GLY A 242 -13.32 2.39 -4.55
CA GLY A 242 -13.67 3.64 -3.87
C GLY A 242 -15.16 3.77 -3.56
N ASP A 243 -15.57 4.99 -3.21
CA ASP A 243 -16.94 5.34 -2.84
C ASP A 243 -17.84 5.46 -4.08
N VAL A 244 -18.16 4.29 -4.66
CA VAL A 244 -19.02 4.16 -5.84
C VAL A 244 -20.02 3.05 -5.59
N ASP A 245 -21.30 3.43 -5.54
CA ASP A 245 -22.39 2.49 -5.39
C ASP A 245 -22.60 1.65 -6.65
N LEU A 246 -23.08 0.42 -6.46
CA LEU A 246 -23.52 -0.48 -7.51
C LEU A 246 -24.99 -0.84 -7.27
N ASN A 247 -25.83 -0.79 -8.31
CA ASN A 247 -27.22 -1.21 -8.22
C ASN A 247 -27.41 -2.57 -8.90
N THR A 248 -27.95 -3.56 -8.20
CA THR A 248 -28.20 -4.89 -8.78
C THR A 248 -29.15 -4.88 -9.98
N ASP A 249 -30.04 -3.87 -10.06
CA ASP A 249 -31.00 -3.73 -11.17
C ASP A 249 -30.28 -3.69 -12.53
N ASP A 250 -29.11 -3.04 -12.60
CA ASP A 250 -28.34 -2.82 -13.83
C ASP A 250 -27.78 -4.11 -14.44
N TYR A 251 -27.65 -5.16 -13.61
CA TYR A 251 -27.01 -6.43 -13.94
C TYR A 251 -27.98 -7.62 -13.94
N SER A 252 -29.20 -7.43 -13.43
CA SER A 252 -30.20 -8.49 -13.26
C SER A 252 -30.55 -9.25 -14.55
N SER A 253 -30.44 -8.60 -15.72
CA SER A 253 -30.74 -9.19 -17.03
C SER A 253 -29.60 -10.02 -17.65
N LEU A 254 -28.43 -10.09 -17.00
CA LEU A 254 -27.32 -10.91 -17.49
C LEU A 254 -27.64 -12.40 -17.33
N ASN A 255 -27.42 -13.17 -18.41
CA ASN A 255 -27.66 -14.61 -18.45
C ASN A 255 -26.49 -15.37 -17.79
N GLY A 256 -26.47 -15.41 -16.46
CA GLY A 256 -25.40 -16.01 -15.69
C GLY A 256 -25.47 -15.65 -14.21
N GLU A 257 -24.43 -15.99 -13.44
CA GLU A 257 -24.23 -15.40 -12.10
C GLU A 257 -23.50 -14.08 -12.23
N VAL A 258 -23.79 -13.13 -11.34
CA VAL A 258 -23.11 -11.84 -11.27
C VAL A 258 -22.56 -11.65 -9.87
N TYR A 259 -21.30 -11.25 -9.76
CA TYR A 259 -20.66 -10.84 -8.51
C TYR A 259 -20.31 -9.35 -8.60
N LEU A 260 -20.85 -8.58 -7.65
CA LEU A 260 -20.63 -7.14 -7.53
C LEU A 260 -19.73 -6.87 -6.32
N LEU A 261 -18.69 -6.07 -6.50
CA LEU A 261 -17.80 -5.62 -5.44
C LEU A 261 -17.61 -4.11 -5.49
N THR A 262 -17.79 -3.44 -4.37
CA THR A 262 -17.35 -2.06 -4.16
C THR A 262 -16.57 -1.98 -2.86
N THR A 263 -15.48 -1.19 -2.84
CA THR A 263 -14.56 -1.18 -1.69
C THR A 263 -14.92 -0.15 -0.62
N GLU A 264 -15.60 0.94 -0.99
CA GLU A 264 -16.07 1.96 -0.03
C GLU A 264 -17.54 2.39 -0.26
N GLY A 265 -18.16 1.98 -1.38
CA GLY A 265 -19.57 2.24 -1.66
C GLY A 265 -20.52 1.14 -1.17
N ASN A 266 -21.75 1.16 -1.66
CA ASN A 266 -22.80 0.19 -1.30
C ASN A 266 -23.31 -0.59 -2.51
N VAL A 267 -23.62 -1.87 -2.32
CA VAL A 267 -24.42 -2.64 -3.28
C VAL A 267 -25.90 -2.49 -2.94
N GLN A 268 -26.61 -1.68 -3.72
CA GLN A 268 -28.04 -1.45 -3.55
C GLN A 268 -28.83 -2.66 -4.05
N ASN A 269 -29.91 -3.01 -3.34
CA ASN A 269 -30.80 -4.13 -3.65
C ASN A 269 -30.11 -5.53 -3.65
N ALA A 270 -29.06 -5.71 -2.86
CA ALA A 270 -28.19 -6.91 -2.86
C ALA A 270 -28.90 -8.27 -2.72
N GLN A 271 -30.13 -8.31 -2.21
CA GLN A 271 -30.93 -9.55 -2.02
C GLN A 271 -32.13 -9.65 -2.97
N LYS A 272 -32.30 -8.71 -3.91
CA LYS A 272 -33.47 -8.64 -4.80
C LYS A 272 -33.47 -9.72 -5.87
N TYR A 273 -32.30 -10.10 -6.39
CA TYR A 273 -32.14 -11.05 -7.48
C TYR A 273 -31.25 -12.21 -7.07
N SER A 274 -31.71 -13.44 -7.27
CA SER A 274 -30.96 -14.65 -6.88
C SER A 274 -29.69 -14.89 -7.69
N ASN A 275 -29.59 -14.33 -8.90
CA ASN A 275 -28.42 -14.44 -9.78
C ASN A 275 -27.36 -13.36 -9.53
N VAL A 276 -27.65 -12.32 -8.74
CA VAL A 276 -26.72 -11.22 -8.45
C VAL A 276 -26.29 -11.29 -6.99
N LYS A 277 -24.98 -11.34 -6.74
CA LYS A 277 -24.38 -11.52 -5.41
C LYS A 277 -23.46 -10.33 -5.11
N ALA A 278 -23.56 -9.79 -3.90
CA ALA A 278 -22.60 -8.81 -3.40
C ALA A 278 -21.43 -9.56 -2.73
N ALA A 279 -20.20 -9.28 -3.15
CA ALA A 279 -18.99 -9.73 -2.47
C ALA A 279 -18.62 -8.73 -1.37
N ASP A 280 -18.19 -9.24 -0.23
CA ASP A 280 -17.72 -8.43 0.90
C ASP A 280 -16.24 -8.04 0.69
N PRO A 281 -15.90 -6.74 0.63
CA PRO A 281 -14.51 -6.30 0.48
C PRO A 281 -13.61 -6.84 1.60
N THR A 282 -14.12 -7.01 2.82
CA THR A 282 -13.36 -7.58 3.94
C THR A 282 -12.82 -8.96 3.59
N VAL A 283 -13.64 -9.80 2.95
CA VAL A 283 -13.26 -11.17 2.56
C VAL A 283 -12.18 -11.15 1.48
N ILE A 284 -12.26 -10.21 0.54
CA ILE A 284 -11.27 -10.05 -0.54
C ILE A 284 -9.94 -9.56 0.03
N TYR A 285 -9.96 -8.58 0.93
CA TYR A 285 -8.79 -8.12 1.67
C TYR A 285 -8.13 -9.26 2.45
N GLU A 286 -8.93 -10.02 3.21
CA GLU A 286 -8.46 -11.17 3.98
C GLU A 286 -7.84 -12.27 3.13
N PHE A 287 -8.38 -12.50 1.93
CA PHE A 287 -7.83 -13.40 0.92
C PHE A 287 -6.47 -12.89 0.41
N ALA A 288 -6.37 -11.61 0.05
CA ALA A 288 -5.14 -11.02 -0.48
C ALA A 288 -3.97 -11.06 0.51
N ILE A 289 -4.24 -10.91 1.80
CA ILE A 289 -3.22 -10.96 2.86
C ILE A 289 -2.99 -12.37 3.41
N ASN A 290 -3.67 -13.39 2.87
CA ASN A 290 -3.50 -14.76 3.33
C ASN A 290 -2.19 -15.35 2.77
N PRO A 291 -1.21 -15.71 3.62
CA PRO A 291 0.06 -16.28 3.17
C PRO A 291 -0.11 -17.58 2.40
N ASP A 292 -1.09 -18.42 2.73
CA ASP A 292 -1.32 -19.69 2.03
C ASP A 292 -1.81 -19.47 0.61
N LYS A 293 -2.33 -18.27 0.31
CA LYS A 293 -2.80 -17.86 -1.01
C LYS A 293 -1.77 -17.04 -1.77
N SER A 294 -0.62 -16.69 -1.17
CA SER A 294 0.34 -15.77 -1.79
C SER A 294 0.81 -16.22 -3.18
N HIS A 295 0.84 -17.51 -3.45
CA HIS A 295 1.26 -18.08 -4.74
C HIS A 295 0.26 -17.84 -5.89
N ILE A 296 -0.97 -17.41 -5.59
CA ILE A 296 -1.98 -17.00 -6.59
C ILE A 296 -2.28 -15.50 -6.57
N ILE A 297 -1.73 -14.74 -5.62
CA ILE A 297 -1.93 -13.29 -5.54
C ILE A 297 -0.94 -12.58 -6.49
N PRO A 298 -1.38 -11.55 -7.24
CA PRO A 298 -0.48 -10.77 -8.10
C PRO A 298 0.70 -10.14 -7.35
N GLU A 299 1.88 -10.12 -7.98
CA GLU A 299 3.11 -9.64 -7.33
C GLU A 299 3.03 -8.18 -6.86
N ASN A 300 2.36 -7.32 -7.64
CA ASN A 300 2.13 -5.93 -7.32
C ASN A 300 1.19 -5.76 -6.09
N VAL A 301 0.19 -6.62 -5.92
CA VAL A 301 -0.62 -6.66 -4.69
C VAL A 301 0.23 -7.11 -3.50
N LEU A 302 1.05 -8.17 -3.67
CA LEU A 302 1.96 -8.63 -2.62
C LEU A 302 2.98 -7.57 -2.22
N TYR A 303 3.45 -6.75 -3.17
CA TYR A 303 4.30 -5.60 -2.90
C TYR A 303 3.62 -4.64 -1.90
N TRP A 304 2.35 -4.29 -2.10
CA TRP A 304 1.63 -3.41 -1.18
C TRP A 304 1.40 -4.03 0.20
N VAL A 305 1.10 -5.33 0.27
CA VAL A 305 0.98 -6.06 1.55
C VAL A 305 2.30 -6.01 2.31
N LYS A 306 3.42 -6.30 1.63
CA LYS A 306 4.76 -6.25 2.20
C LYS A 306 5.12 -4.84 2.66
N PHE A 307 4.88 -3.84 1.81
CA PHE A 307 5.13 -2.43 2.11
C PHE A 307 4.42 -1.95 3.38
N LEU A 308 3.11 -2.20 3.49
CA LEU A 308 2.33 -1.81 4.68
C LEU A 308 2.79 -2.56 5.94
N THR A 309 3.14 -3.84 5.80
CA THR A 309 3.67 -4.66 6.90
C THR A 309 5.02 -4.11 7.39
N GLU A 310 5.92 -3.75 6.49
CA GLU A 310 7.23 -3.20 6.83
C GLU A 310 7.12 -1.85 7.54
N ILE A 311 6.22 -0.98 7.08
CA ILE A 311 5.95 0.32 7.70
C ILE A 311 5.50 0.14 9.14
N GLU A 312 4.49 -0.70 9.34
CA GLU A 312 3.93 -0.95 10.65
C GLU A 312 4.98 -1.55 11.61
N ASN A 313 5.76 -2.52 11.12
CA ASN A 313 6.84 -3.12 11.88
C ASN A 313 7.94 -2.11 12.22
N ASN A 314 8.29 -1.21 11.30
CA ASN A 314 9.30 -0.18 11.54
C ASN A 314 8.85 0.81 12.61
N ARG A 315 7.57 1.18 12.66
CA ARG A 315 7.06 2.00 13.78
C ARG A 315 7.16 1.30 15.11
N LEU A 316 6.84 0.01 15.13
CA LEU A 316 6.95 -0.81 16.34
C LEU A 316 8.41 -1.07 16.74
N LYS A 317 9.39 -0.86 15.86
CA LYS A 317 10.81 -0.79 16.28
C LYS A 317 11.10 0.42 17.15
N PHE A 318 10.28 1.47 17.14
CA PHE A 318 10.48 2.67 17.94
C PHE A 318 9.44 2.82 19.06
N SER A 319 8.47 1.89 19.17
CA SER A 319 7.57 1.85 20.32
C SER A 319 8.29 1.34 21.57
N ALA A 320 7.82 1.76 22.75
CA ALA A 320 8.40 1.35 24.03
C ALA A 320 8.37 -0.16 24.24
N CYS A 321 7.40 -0.86 23.64
CA CYS A 321 7.32 -2.31 23.55
C CYS A 321 6.50 -2.72 22.32
N LYS A 322 6.75 -3.91 21.80
CA LYS A 322 5.91 -4.58 20.78
C LYS A 322 5.70 -6.05 21.13
N GLY A 323 4.65 -6.64 20.59
CA GLY A 323 4.42 -8.10 20.67
C GLY A 323 4.93 -8.81 19.43
N ILE A 324 5.68 -9.88 19.65
CA ILE A 324 6.22 -10.73 18.59
C ILE A 324 5.66 -12.13 18.78
N MET A 325 4.85 -12.58 17.83
CA MET A 325 4.42 -13.97 17.74
C MET A 325 5.55 -14.79 17.13
N PHE A 326 6.06 -15.74 17.92
CA PHE A 326 7.22 -16.54 17.58
C PHE A 326 6.85 -18.01 17.49
N ASP A 327 7.07 -18.60 16.32
CA ASP A 327 6.91 -20.03 16.09
C ASP A 327 7.99 -20.78 16.87
N THR A 328 7.57 -21.42 17.94
CA THR A 328 8.46 -22.08 18.91
C THR A 328 8.88 -23.48 18.46
N ASN A 329 8.36 -23.96 17.33
CA ASN A 329 8.53 -25.33 16.89
C ASN A 329 9.64 -25.47 15.84
N ILE A 330 10.60 -26.36 16.08
CA ILE A 330 11.48 -26.88 15.02
C ILE A 330 10.68 -27.98 14.33
N SER A 331 10.65 -28.03 13.00
CA SER A 331 9.82 -28.96 12.20
C SER A 331 9.95 -30.46 12.53
N TYR A 332 10.81 -30.86 13.47
CA TYR A 332 11.10 -32.25 13.84
C TYR A 332 11.07 -32.53 15.36
N SER A 333 10.65 -31.60 16.23
CA SER A 333 10.60 -31.87 17.68
C SER A 333 9.50 -31.11 18.44
N ASP A 334 8.67 -31.87 19.18
CA ASP A 334 7.64 -31.35 20.11
C ASP A 334 8.22 -30.87 21.46
N THR A 335 9.53 -30.98 21.70
CA THR A 335 10.13 -30.83 23.05
C THR A 335 10.48 -29.41 23.47
N ASN A 336 10.58 -28.46 22.53
CA ASN A 336 11.19 -27.16 22.80
C ASN A 336 10.23 -26.17 23.46
N GLU A 337 8.92 -26.32 23.24
CA GLU A 337 7.90 -25.43 23.83
C GLU A 337 7.86 -25.57 25.36
N SER A 338 7.88 -26.81 25.87
CA SER A 338 7.92 -27.07 27.32
C SER A 338 9.20 -26.51 27.95
N GLU A 339 10.33 -26.69 27.27
CA GLU A 339 11.65 -26.27 27.74
C GLU A 339 11.77 -24.75 27.81
N MET A 340 11.29 -24.04 26.78
CA MET A 340 11.24 -22.58 26.77
C MET A 340 10.33 -22.01 27.87
N ILE A 341 9.12 -22.57 28.03
CA ILE A 341 8.16 -22.08 29.05
C ILE A 341 8.66 -22.38 30.47
N LEU A 342 9.16 -23.59 30.75
CA LEU A 342 9.74 -23.93 32.06
C LEU A 342 11.02 -23.13 32.35
N GLY A 343 11.84 -22.92 31.33
CA GLY A 343 13.07 -22.15 31.40
C GLY A 343 12.87 -20.65 31.45
N ASN A 344 11.63 -20.15 31.37
CA ASN A 344 11.31 -18.73 31.32
C ASN A 344 12.15 -18.00 30.25
N LYS A 345 12.18 -18.56 29.04
CA LYS A 345 12.96 -18.03 27.92
C LYS A 345 12.23 -18.17 26.60
N ILE A 346 12.52 -17.29 25.64
CA ILE A 346 12.15 -17.47 24.23
C ILE A 346 13.46 -17.70 23.48
N ALA A 347 13.53 -18.82 22.76
CA ALA A 347 14.77 -19.30 22.18
C ALA A 347 14.60 -19.68 20.71
N ALA A 348 15.69 -19.63 19.98
CA ALA A 348 15.79 -20.15 18.62
C ALA A 348 17.13 -20.86 18.44
N TYR A 349 17.18 -21.75 17.45
CA TYR A 349 18.31 -22.64 17.20
C TYR A 349 18.75 -22.55 15.73
N GLY A 350 20.01 -22.84 15.43
CA GLY A 350 20.55 -22.79 14.06
C GLY A 350 20.32 -21.44 13.36
N ASP A 351 19.89 -21.47 12.09
CA ASP A 351 19.65 -20.27 11.29
C ASP A 351 18.50 -19.39 11.83
N ALA A 352 17.59 -19.97 12.62
CA ALA A 352 16.49 -19.22 13.21
C ALA A 352 16.96 -18.31 14.35
N LYS A 353 18.20 -18.47 14.86
CA LYS A 353 18.80 -17.59 15.88
C LYS A 353 18.71 -16.11 15.53
N ARG A 354 18.81 -15.75 14.24
CA ARG A 354 18.69 -14.36 13.76
C ARG A 354 17.38 -13.68 14.14
N TYR A 355 16.32 -14.45 14.38
CA TYR A 355 15.02 -13.89 14.76
C TYR A 355 14.99 -13.40 16.21
N ILE A 356 15.86 -13.93 17.07
CA ILE A 356 15.97 -13.50 18.47
C ILE A 356 16.51 -12.07 18.56
N ASP A 357 17.33 -11.64 17.60
CA ASP A 357 17.82 -10.25 17.52
C ASP A 357 16.72 -9.20 17.27
N SER A 358 15.51 -9.64 16.92
CA SER A 358 14.37 -8.74 16.72
C SER A 358 13.69 -8.32 18.03
N PHE A 359 13.95 -9.05 19.14
CA PHE A 359 13.39 -8.79 20.46
C PHE A 359 14.24 -7.78 21.22
N ARG A 360 13.60 -7.02 22.10
CA ARG A 360 14.24 -6.13 23.06
C ARG A 360 13.61 -6.30 24.42
N LYS A 361 14.28 -5.82 25.46
CA LYS A 361 13.69 -5.67 26.78
C LYS A 361 12.33 -4.96 26.69
N ASP A 362 11.40 -5.45 27.51
CA ASP A 362 10.01 -5.01 27.60
C ASP A 362 9.09 -5.41 26.42
N ASP A 363 9.62 -5.94 25.32
CA ASP A 363 8.79 -6.58 24.28
C ASP A 363 8.03 -7.79 24.84
N TYR A 364 6.93 -8.16 24.20
CA TYR A 364 6.18 -9.37 24.51
C TYR A 364 6.55 -10.50 23.53
N ALA A 365 6.91 -11.66 24.06
CA ALA A 365 7.04 -12.90 23.31
C ALA A 365 5.73 -13.69 23.41
N LEU A 366 5.07 -13.91 22.27
CA LEU A 366 3.88 -14.75 22.18
C LEU A 366 4.30 -16.09 21.56
N PHE A 367 4.26 -17.14 22.36
CA PHE A 367 4.72 -18.49 22.02
C PHE A 367 3.66 -19.14 21.13
N TYR A 368 3.98 -19.27 19.84
CA TYR A 368 3.09 -19.80 18.83
C TYR A 368 3.43 -21.27 18.56
N SER A 369 2.51 -22.16 18.90
CA SER A 369 2.62 -23.60 18.66
C SER A 369 1.98 -23.96 17.32
N LYS A 370 2.77 -24.61 16.44
CA LYS A 370 2.35 -24.95 15.08
C LYS A 370 1.08 -25.80 15.09
N GLY A 371 0.08 -25.38 14.32
CA GLY A 371 -1.23 -26.04 14.21
C GLY A 371 -2.20 -25.76 15.37
N ARG A 372 -1.76 -25.07 16.43
CA ARG A 372 -2.60 -24.73 17.59
C ARG A 372 -2.81 -23.22 17.75
N GLY A 373 -1.76 -22.43 17.56
CA GLY A 373 -1.77 -20.98 17.76
C GLY A 373 -1.02 -20.54 19.01
N ILE A 374 -1.41 -19.41 19.62
CA ILE A 374 -0.69 -18.87 20.79
C ILE A 374 -1.05 -19.68 22.03
N ILE A 375 -0.05 -20.29 22.67
CA ILE A 375 -0.20 -21.12 23.88
C ILE A 375 0.32 -20.45 25.15
N ALA A 376 1.21 -19.46 25.01
CA ALA A 376 1.81 -18.75 26.13
C ALA A 376 2.22 -17.34 25.70
N VAL A 377 2.33 -16.44 26.69
CA VAL A 377 2.78 -15.07 26.51
C VAL A 377 3.69 -14.71 27.68
N GLY A 378 4.80 -14.06 27.38
CA GLY A 378 5.67 -13.48 28.40
C GLY A 378 6.34 -12.20 27.93
N GLN A 379 6.97 -11.49 28.85
CA GLN A 379 7.67 -10.23 28.58
C GLN A 379 9.19 -10.40 28.67
N ILE A 380 9.93 -9.89 27.68
CA ILE A 380 11.39 -9.95 27.66
C ILE A 380 11.96 -9.10 28.82
N VAL A 381 12.86 -9.69 29.61
CA VAL A 381 13.50 -9.00 30.76
C VAL A 381 14.98 -8.68 30.54
N THR A 382 15.57 -9.20 29.47
CA THR A 382 17.00 -9.09 29.16
C THR A 382 17.25 -8.01 28.11
N ASP A 383 18.29 -7.19 28.32
CA ASP A 383 18.67 -6.12 27.39
C ASP A 383 19.28 -6.66 26.08
N THR A 384 20.05 -7.76 26.17
CA THR A 384 20.67 -8.43 25.02
C THR A 384 20.44 -9.94 25.10
N PRO A 385 20.33 -10.64 23.95
CA PRO A 385 20.17 -12.07 23.95
C PRO A 385 21.45 -12.78 24.41
N THR A 386 21.28 -13.96 25.00
CA THR A 386 22.37 -14.87 25.35
C THR A 386 22.51 -15.91 24.25
N GLU A 387 23.73 -16.18 23.80
CA GLU A 387 24.03 -17.22 22.81
C GLU A 387 24.94 -18.28 23.43
N VAL A 388 24.48 -19.54 23.43
CA VAL A 388 25.20 -20.69 24.00
C VAL A 388 25.14 -21.84 23.00
N GLY A 389 26.28 -22.11 22.34
CA GLY A 389 26.36 -23.14 21.31
C GLY A 389 25.43 -22.85 20.14
N ASP A 390 24.49 -23.77 19.87
CA ASP A 390 23.51 -23.61 18.79
C ASP A 390 22.23 -22.86 19.21
N GLU A 391 22.10 -22.48 20.48
CA GLU A 391 20.95 -21.76 21.01
C GLU A 391 21.24 -20.26 21.12
N LYS A 392 20.26 -19.43 20.76
CA LYS A 392 20.20 -18.02 21.14
C LYS A 392 18.85 -17.72 21.77
N TYR A 393 18.83 -17.00 22.88
CA TYR A 393 17.60 -16.76 23.64
C TYR A 393 17.59 -15.44 24.39
N HIS A 394 16.38 -14.99 24.72
CA HIS A 394 16.12 -13.97 25.73
C HIS A 394 15.41 -14.59 26.93
N SER A 395 15.70 -14.13 28.14
CA SER A 395 14.89 -14.45 29.31
C SER A 395 13.58 -13.68 29.28
N VAL A 396 12.52 -14.34 29.73
CA VAL A 396 11.13 -13.91 29.64
C VAL A 396 10.46 -14.07 31.00
N ARG A 397 9.78 -13.03 31.48
CA ARG A 397 8.82 -13.15 32.59
C ARG A 397 7.49 -13.64 32.03
N MET A 398 7.11 -14.88 32.33
CA MET A 398 5.84 -15.45 31.86
C MET A 398 4.63 -14.70 32.44
N ILE A 399 3.63 -14.46 31.60
CA ILE A 399 2.35 -13.82 31.94
C ILE A 399 1.21 -14.83 31.84
N VAL A 400 1.23 -15.66 30.79
CA VAL A 400 0.32 -16.79 30.59
C VAL A 400 1.14 -17.98 30.06
N PRO A 401 1.03 -19.18 30.63
CA PRO A 401 0.32 -19.49 31.88
C PRO A 401 1.04 -18.89 33.11
N GLU A 402 0.32 -18.64 34.19
CA GLU A 402 0.93 -18.21 35.48
C GLU A 402 1.67 -19.36 36.17
N ASN A 403 1.20 -20.60 35.97
CA ASN A 403 1.84 -21.83 36.43
C ASN A 403 1.84 -22.85 35.30
N PHE A 404 2.98 -23.52 35.07
CA PHE A 404 3.12 -24.53 34.03
C PHE A 404 3.64 -25.84 34.61
N ASN A 405 2.94 -26.94 34.34
CA ASN A 405 3.26 -28.27 34.87
C ASN A 405 4.16 -29.10 33.95
N GLY A 406 4.61 -28.54 32.82
CA GLY A 406 5.46 -29.22 31.83
C GLY A 406 4.69 -29.80 30.63
N ASP A 407 3.36 -29.87 30.68
CA ASP A 407 2.54 -30.43 29.58
C ASP A 407 1.98 -29.34 28.66
N VAL A 408 2.70 -29.05 27.58
CA VAL A 408 2.26 -28.07 26.57
C VAL A 408 0.97 -28.50 25.87
N LYS A 409 0.70 -29.80 25.73
CA LYS A 409 -0.50 -30.30 25.03
C LYS A 409 -1.77 -29.99 25.82
N ALA A 410 -1.67 -29.88 27.14
CA ALA A 410 -2.78 -29.48 28.02
C ALA A 410 -3.06 -27.97 28.02
N LEU A 411 -2.16 -27.13 27.50
CA LEU A 411 -2.38 -25.69 27.46
C LEU A 411 -3.54 -25.33 26.51
N PRO A 412 -4.42 -24.39 26.86
CA PRO A 412 -5.31 -23.79 25.88
C PRO A 412 -4.51 -23.00 24.85
N ALA A 413 -5.08 -22.83 23.66
CA ALA A 413 -4.49 -22.02 22.61
C ALA A 413 -5.50 -21.01 22.06
N LEU A 414 -5.01 -19.85 21.62
CA LEU A 414 -5.74 -19.00 20.69
C LEU A 414 -5.35 -19.41 19.27
N SER A 415 -6.30 -20.01 18.56
CA SER A 415 -6.10 -20.44 17.18
C SER A 415 -5.89 -19.25 16.23
N PRO A 416 -5.28 -19.46 15.05
CA PRO A 416 -5.12 -18.39 14.05
C PRO A 416 -6.43 -17.69 13.70
N ASN A 417 -7.54 -18.43 13.61
CA ASN A 417 -8.84 -17.86 13.32
C ASN A 417 -9.39 -16.98 14.46
N GLU A 418 -9.17 -17.40 15.71
CA GLU A 418 -9.53 -16.60 16.88
C GLU A 418 -8.69 -15.33 16.97
N ILE A 419 -7.37 -15.42 16.78
CA ILE A 419 -6.47 -14.25 16.74
C ILE A 419 -6.94 -13.27 15.68
N LYS A 420 -7.25 -13.79 14.47
CA LYS A 420 -7.75 -12.98 13.36
C LYS A 420 -9.05 -12.26 13.70
N THR A 421 -9.97 -12.95 14.37
CA THR A 421 -11.26 -12.39 14.78
C THR A 421 -11.11 -11.35 15.89
N ILE A 422 -10.28 -11.63 16.91
CA ILE A 422 -10.03 -10.74 18.05
C ILE A 422 -9.38 -9.44 17.58
N LEU A 423 -8.37 -9.55 16.71
CA LEU A 423 -7.59 -8.40 16.25
C LEU A 423 -8.13 -7.77 14.97
N LYS A 424 -9.13 -8.39 14.33
CA LYS A 424 -9.71 -8.00 13.04
C LYS A 424 -8.64 -7.80 11.96
N ARG A 425 -7.64 -8.68 11.94
CA ARG A 425 -6.51 -8.62 11.00
C ARG A 425 -5.84 -9.98 10.82
N ASN A 426 -5.15 -10.16 9.71
CA ASN A 426 -4.40 -11.39 9.44
C ASN A 426 -2.88 -11.19 9.63
N PHE A 427 -2.14 -12.30 9.61
CA PHE A 427 -0.69 -12.33 9.77
C PHE A 427 -0.04 -13.25 8.73
N TYR A 428 1.24 -13.02 8.45
CA TYR A 428 2.08 -13.93 7.67
C TYR A 428 2.48 -15.13 8.54
N TRP A 429 1.64 -16.16 8.52
CA TRP A 429 1.74 -17.37 9.35
C TRP A 429 2.89 -18.30 8.98
N ALA A 430 3.43 -18.23 7.76
CA ALA A 430 4.47 -19.15 7.27
C ALA A 430 5.89 -18.83 7.78
N SER A 431 6.12 -17.62 8.30
CA SER A 431 7.42 -17.22 8.87
C SER A 431 7.57 -17.70 10.32
N THR A 432 8.82 -17.90 10.78
CA THR A 432 9.13 -18.13 12.20
C THR A 432 8.59 -17.00 13.08
N ILE A 433 8.73 -15.74 12.64
CA ILE A 433 8.04 -14.63 13.28
C ILE A 433 6.79 -14.28 12.49
N LYS A 434 5.63 -14.25 13.16
CA LYS A 434 4.38 -13.86 12.50
C LYS A 434 4.31 -12.33 12.45
N THR A 435 4.22 -11.79 11.25
CA THR A 435 4.14 -10.35 11.00
C THR A 435 2.77 -9.96 10.44
N PRO A 436 2.30 -8.73 10.65
CA PRO A 436 2.95 -7.62 11.37
C PRO A 436 3.06 -7.86 12.88
N PHE A 437 3.96 -7.14 13.54
CA PHE A 437 4.08 -7.18 15.00
C PHE A 437 2.83 -6.56 15.67
N LEU A 438 2.66 -6.87 16.94
CA LEU A 438 1.52 -6.42 17.73
C LEU A 438 1.87 -5.15 18.52
N THR A 439 0.92 -4.23 18.65
CA THR A 439 1.00 -3.16 19.64
C THR A 439 0.81 -3.73 21.05
N GLY A 440 1.27 -3.02 22.09
CA GLY A 440 1.00 -3.42 23.48
C GLY A 440 -0.49 -3.63 23.77
N ALA A 441 -1.36 -2.77 23.22
CA ALA A 441 -2.82 -2.92 23.38
C ALA A 441 -3.37 -4.20 22.73
N GLN A 442 -2.85 -4.59 21.57
CA GLN A 442 -3.25 -5.84 20.91
C GLN A 442 -2.77 -7.06 21.70
N VAL A 443 -1.56 -7.01 22.27
CA VAL A 443 -1.05 -8.08 23.15
C VAL A 443 -1.94 -8.23 24.39
N GLU A 444 -2.31 -7.13 25.04
CA GLU A 444 -3.21 -7.14 26.19
C GLU A 444 -4.58 -7.76 25.87
N MET A 445 -5.13 -7.51 24.68
CA MET A 445 -6.35 -8.18 24.23
C MET A 445 -6.17 -9.70 24.13
N LEU A 446 -5.08 -10.16 23.52
CA LEU A 446 -4.80 -11.60 23.39
C LEU A 446 -4.52 -12.26 24.75
N ILE A 447 -3.80 -11.59 25.66
CA ILE A 447 -3.57 -12.08 27.03
C ILE A 447 -4.92 -12.31 27.73
N ARG A 448 -5.85 -11.35 27.65
CA ARG A 448 -7.18 -11.49 28.27
C ARG A 448 -7.96 -12.68 27.71
N GLU A 449 -7.98 -12.85 26.39
CA GLU A 449 -8.71 -13.97 25.76
C GLU A 449 -8.06 -15.32 26.05
N LEU A 450 -6.72 -15.40 26.09
CA LEU A 450 -6.02 -16.64 26.43
C LEU A 450 -6.24 -17.00 27.91
N LYS A 451 -6.20 -16.03 28.84
CA LYS A 451 -6.49 -16.25 30.27
C LYS A 451 -7.89 -16.80 30.51
N LYS A 452 -8.90 -16.36 29.76
CA LYS A 452 -10.27 -16.90 29.85
C LYS A 452 -10.36 -18.40 29.58
N LYS A 453 -9.44 -18.95 28.78
CA LYS A 453 -9.40 -20.39 28.47
C LYS A 453 -8.65 -21.23 29.49
N HIS A 454 -7.96 -20.60 30.44
CA HIS A 454 -7.28 -21.26 31.56
C HIS A 454 -8.17 -21.46 32.78
N VAL A 455 -9.38 -20.89 32.78
CA VAL A 455 -10.45 -21.06 33.76
C VAL A 455 -11.37 -22.18 33.29
#